data_AF-A0A8T6H3E5-F1
#
_entry.id   AF-A0A8T6H3E5-F1
#
_cell.length_a   1.000
_cell.length_b   1.000
_cell.length_c   1.000
_cell.angle_alpha   90.00
_cell.angle_beta   90.00
_cell.angle_gamma   90.00
#
_symmetry.space_group_name_H-M   'P 1'
#
loop_
_entity.id
_entity.type
_entity.pdbx_description
1 polymer ?
#
loop_
_entity_poly.entity_id
_entity_poly.type
_entity_poly.pdbx_seq_one_letter_code
_entity_poly.pdbx_strand_id
1 'polypeptide(L)'
;MELAQNIYTHEKFTESDQYWSPASEEYAAASQLVTALRAGWMLALPRVSARQIWHSGSRPSTVYEFTLMLGSRLMIMPVLSNPFVERFLVKHEIRIIYDVAPDADVLTE
;
A
#
# COMPACT_ATOMS: atom_id res chain seq x y z
N MET A 1 -18.32 18.24 29.42
CA MET A 1 -17.58 18.54 28.18
C MET A 1 -16.69 17.33 27.93
N GLU A 2 -17.26 16.28 27.34
CA GLU A 2 -16.52 15.03 27.09
C GLU A 2 -15.62 15.22 25.89
N LEU A 3 -14.31 15.12 26.12
CA LEU A 3 -13.34 14.92 25.06
C LEU A 3 -13.59 13.53 24.49
N ALA A 4 -14.33 13.47 23.38
CA ALA A 4 -14.42 12.26 22.57
C ALA A 4 -13.01 11.95 22.05
N GLN A 5 -12.24 11.19 22.82
CA GLN A 5 -11.11 10.45 22.30
C GLN A 5 -11.69 9.50 21.27
N ASN A 6 -11.62 9.89 20.00
CA ASN A 6 -11.97 9.05 18.88
C ASN A 6 -10.91 7.93 18.84
N ILE A 7 -11.14 6.89 19.64
CA ILE A 7 -10.32 5.68 19.63
C ILE A 7 -10.50 5.11 18.22
N TYR A 8 -9.46 5.21 17.40
CA TYR A 8 -9.37 4.49 16.13
C TYR A 8 -9.29 2.98 16.45
N THR A 9 -10.44 2.37 16.77
CA THR A 9 -10.52 0.92 16.87
C THR A 9 -10.34 0.31 15.49
N HIS A 10 -9.63 -0.82 15.42
CA HIS A 10 -9.36 -1.56 14.19
C HIS A 10 -10.63 -1.84 13.36
N GLU A 11 -11.79 -1.93 14.02
CA GLU A 11 -13.10 -2.17 13.42
C GLU A 11 -13.51 -1.04 12.45
N LYS A 12 -13.21 0.22 12.77
CA LYS A 12 -13.61 1.38 11.95
C LYS A 12 -12.70 1.68 10.77
N PHE A 13 -11.52 1.07 10.72
CA PHE A 13 -10.50 1.36 9.70
C PHE A 13 -10.99 1.16 8.25
N THR A 14 -12.02 0.33 8.06
CA THR A 14 -12.59 0.02 6.75
C THR A 14 -14.08 0.32 6.65
N GLU A 15 -14.68 1.03 7.63
CA GLU A 15 -16.13 1.26 7.65
C GLU A 15 -16.61 2.24 6.57
N SER A 16 -15.76 3.19 6.17
CA SER A 16 -16.07 4.16 5.11
C SER A 16 -15.22 3.89 3.88
N ASP A 17 -15.85 3.97 2.71
CA ASP A 17 -15.12 3.85 1.45
C ASP A 17 -14.18 5.04 1.27
N GLN A 18 -12.90 4.73 1.06
CA GLN A 18 -11.87 5.72 0.77
C GLN A 18 -11.32 5.42 -0.62
N TYR A 19 -11.51 6.37 -1.54
CA TYR A 19 -11.03 6.23 -2.90
C TYR A 19 -9.63 6.80 -3.03
N TRP A 20 -8.85 6.22 -3.94
CA TRP A 20 -7.52 6.69 -4.28
C TRP A 20 -7.43 6.92 -5.80
N SER A 21 -6.64 7.93 -6.18
CA SER A 21 -6.31 8.21 -7.57
C SER A 21 -4.85 8.66 -7.64
N PRO A 22 -4.06 8.19 -8.64
CA PRO A 22 -2.68 8.61 -8.82
C PRO A 22 -2.56 10.11 -9.12
N ALA A 23 -3.64 10.76 -9.56
CA ALA A 23 -3.66 12.20 -9.80
C ALA A 23 -3.84 13.04 -8.52
N SER A 24 -4.31 12.42 -7.43
CA SER A 24 -4.59 13.10 -6.16
C SER A 24 -3.50 12.85 -5.12
N GLU A 25 -3.05 11.60 -5.00
CA GLU A 25 -2.08 11.18 -4.00
C GLU A 25 -1.09 10.20 -4.62
N GLU A 26 0.20 10.36 -4.31
CA GLU A 26 1.25 9.47 -4.82
C GLU A 26 1.16 8.05 -4.23
N TYR A 27 0.73 7.94 -2.97
CA TYR A 27 0.64 6.68 -2.24
C TYR A 27 -0.74 6.49 -1.63
N ALA A 28 -1.24 5.27 -1.71
CA ALA A 28 -2.48 4.87 -1.07
C ALA A 28 -2.27 4.33 0.34
N ALA A 29 -3.27 4.50 1.20
CA ALA A 29 -3.43 3.82 2.45
C ALA A 29 -4.07 2.43 2.26
N ALA A 30 -3.96 1.58 3.28
CA ALA A 30 -4.56 0.24 3.25
C ALA A 30 -6.10 0.26 3.17
N SER A 31 -6.75 1.28 3.75
CA SER A 31 -8.19 1.48 3.64
C SER A 31 -8.62 1.63 2.18
N GLN A 32 -7.85 2.40 1.38
CA GLN A 32 -8.12 2.60 -0.03
C GLN A 32 -7.92 1.32 -0.85
N LEU A 33 -6.92 0.49 -0.52
CA LEU A 33 -6.76 -0.84 -1.13
C LEU A 33 -7.99 -1.71 -0.84
N VAL A 34 -8.48 -1.73 0.40
CA VAL A 34 -9.68 -2.49 0.77
C VAL A 34 -10.91 -1.99 0.01
N THR A 35 -11.08 -0.68 -0.11
CA THR A 35 -12.17 -0.08 -0.91
C THR A 35 -12.06 -0.50 -2.38
N ALA A 36 -10.87 -0.46 -2.99
CA ALA A 36 -10.68 -0.93 -4.36
C ALA A 36 -11.08 -2.40 -4.53
N LEU A 37 -10.63 -3.28 -3.62
CA LEU A 37 -10.98 -4.70 -3.65
C LEU A 37 -12.50 -4.93 -3.49
N ARG A 38 -13.17 -4.18 -2.61
CA ARG A 38 -14.63 -4.22 -2.46
C ARG A 38 -15.38 -3.71 -3.69
N ALA A 39 -14.83 -2.71 -4.38
CA ALA A 39 -15.36 -2.18 -5.63
C ALA A 39 -15.18 -3.14 -6.82
N GLY A 40 -14.62 -4.34 -6.60
CA GLY A 40 -14.48 -5.40 -7.60
C GLY A 40 -13.13 -5.42 -8.30
N TRP A 41 -12.18 -4.58 -7.91
CA TRP A 41 -10.81 -4.72 -8.37
C TRP A 41 -10.21 -6.01 -7.80
N MET A 42 -9.51 -6.75 -8.64
CA MET A 42 -8.86 -8.01 -8.25
C MET A 42 -7.35 -7.88 -8.41
N LEU A 43 -6.59 -8.63 -7.62
CA LEU A 43 -5.16 -8.77 -7.84
C LEU A 43 -4.94 -9.42 -9.21
N ALA A 44 -4.26 -8.72 -10.11
CA ALA A 44 -3.96 -9.23 -11.44
C ALA A 44 -2.87 -10.32 -11.40
N LEU A 45 -2.00 -10.27 -10.39
CA LEU A 45 -0.87 -11.19 -10.21
C LEU A 45 -0.78 -11.61 -8.72
N PRO A 46 -0.32 -12.83 -8.40
CA PRO A 46 -0.08 -13.28 -7.03
C PRO A 46 1.25 -12.74 -6.48
N ARG A 47 1.59 -11.49 -6.81
CA ARG A 47 2.83 -10.83 -6.42
C ARG A 47 2.68 -9.32 -6.37
N VAL A 48 3.51 -8.68 -5.56
CA VAL A 48 3.67 -7.22 -5.50
C VAL A 48 5.15 -6.86 -5.65
N SER A 49 5.42 -5.75 -6.31
CA SER A 49 6.74 -5.11 -6.24
C SER A 49 6.83 -4.30 -4.95
N ALA A 50 7.99 -4.31 -4.32
CA ALA A 50 8.25 -3.59 -3.08
C ALA A 50 9.46 -2.70 -3.26
N ARG A 51 9.30 -1.40 -2.98
CA ARG A 51 10.40 -0.42 -2.98
C ARG A 51 10.44 0.33 -1.67
N GLN A 52 11.64 0.74 -1.28
CA GLN A 52 11.82 1.61 -0.13
C GLN A 52 11.78 3.07 -0.55
N ILE A 53 11.06 3.89 0.21
CA ILE A 53 11.04 5.34 0.08
C ILE A 53 11.62 5.96 1.34
N TRP A 54 12.50 6.94 1.13
CA TRP A 54 13.08 7.73 2.21
C TRP A 54 12.32 9.03 2.31
N HIS A 55 11.52 9.16 3.37
CA HIS A 55 11.17 10.48 3.86
C HIS A 55 12.39 11.04 4.61
N SER A 56 12.43 12.35 4.88
CA SER A 56 13.55 13.12 5.45
C SER A 56 14.06 12.68 6.84
N GLY A 57 13.81 11.43 7.27
CA GLY A 57 14.29 10.80 8.49
C GLY A 57 15.13 9.55 8.24
N SER A 58 15.44 8.83 9.31
CA SER A 58 16.41 7.72 9.32
C SER A 58 15.83 6.34 9.03
N ARG A 59 14.51 6.22 8.82
CA ARG A 59 13.85 4.94 8.54
C ARG A 59 13.10 5.02 7.20
N PRO A 60 13.41 4.14 6.24
CA PRO A 60 12.64 4.06 5.01
C PRO A 60 11.25 3.49 5.31
N SER A 61 10.27 3.92 4.52
CA SER A 61 8.96 3.26 4.44
C SER A 61 8.94 2.33 3.23
N THR A 62 8.30 1.17 3.35
CA THR A 62 8.10 0.26 2.21
C THR A 62 6.81 0.62 1.49
N VAL A 63 6.86 0.66 0.17
CA VAL A 63 5.70 0.80 -0.71
C VAL A 63 5.51 -0.48 -1.49
N TYR A 64 4.30 -1.03 -1.44
CA TYR A 64 3.91 -2.20 -2.22
C TYR A 64 3.09 -1.76 -3.43
N GLU A 65 3.55 -2.09 -4.62
CA GLU A 65 2.86 -1.79 -5.88
C GLU A 65 1.97 -2.97 -6.27
N PHE A 66 0.68 -2.83 -6.00
CA PHE A 66 -0.33 -3.82 -6.34
C PHE A 66 -0.78 -3.65 -7.79
N THR A 67 -0.62 -4.68 -8.61
CA THR A 67 -1.25 -4.71 -9.93
C THR A 67 -2.70 -5.16 -9.77
N LEU A 68 -3.64 -4.25 -10.00
CA LEU A 68 -5.09 -4.49 -9.90
C LEU A 68 -5.74 -4.52 -11.28
N MET A 69 -6.79 -5.33 -11.42
CA MET A 69 -7.59 -5.46 -12.64
C MET A 69 -9.08 -5.34 -12.36
N LEU A 70 -9.80 -4.65 -13.23
CA LEU A 70 -11.26 -4.57 -13.24
C LEU A 70 -11.76 -4.69 -14.69
N GLY A 71 -12.24 -5.87 -15.08
CA GLY A 71 -12.57 -6.17 -16.47
C GLY A 71 -11.34 -6.06 -17.37
N SER A 72 -11.37 -5.14 -18.34
CA SER A 72 -10.21 -4.85 -19.22
C SER A 72 -9.29 -3.75 -18.70
N ARG A 73 -9.59 -3.15 -17.53
CA ARG A 73 -8.80 -2.07 -16.95
C ARG A 73 -7.72 -2.64 -16.04
N LEU A 74 -6.52 -2.08 -16.13
CA LEU A 74 -5.40 -2.35 -15.23
C LEU A 74 -5.01 -1.07 -14.50
N MET A 75 -4.58 -1.23 -13.26
CA MET A 75 -4.08 -0.15 -12.42
C MET A 75 -2.92 -0.65 -11.57
N ILE A 76 -1.87 0.16 -11.42
CA ILE A 76 -0.85 -0.05 -10.40
C ILE A 76 -1.22 0.84 -9.22
N MET A 77 -1.44 0.22 -8.06
CA MET A 77 -1.80 0.92 -6.83
C MET A 77 -0.63 0.82 -5.84
N PRO A 78 0.16 1.90 -5.66
CA PRO A 78 1.21 1.97 -4.66
C PRO A 78 0.58 2.13 -3.28
N VAL A 79 0.82 1.20 -2.37
CA VAL A 79 0.25 1.19 -1.01
C VAL A 79 1.35 1.23 0.03
N LEU A 80 1.26 2.16 0.98
CA LEU A 80 2.21 2.24 2.09
C LEU A 80 2.11 1.01 3.00
N SER A 81 3.27 0.46 3.36
CA SER A 81 3.37 -0.61 4.34
C SER A 81 2.78 -0.16 5.67
N ASN A 82 1.95 -1.03 6.23
CA ASN A 82 1.49 -0.95 7.60
C ASN A 82 1.14 -2.37 8.08
N PRO A 83 0.89 -2.58 9.39
CA PRO A 83 0.62 -3.91 9.92
C PRO A 83 -0.58 -4.63 9.28
N PHE A 84 -1.56 -3.91 8.72
CA PHE A 84 -2.66 -4.52 7.99
C PHE A 84 -2.20 -5.06 6.63
N VAL A 85 -1.45 -4.27 5.85
CA VAL A 85 -0.95 -4.68 4.53
C VAL A 85 -0.01 -5.87 4.66
N GLU A 86 0.90 -5.86 5.65
CA GLU A 86 1.81 -6.98 5.90
C GLU A 86 1.04 -8.27 6.20
N ARG A 87 0.01 -8.19 7.06
CA ARG A 87 -0.85 -9.35 7.35
C ARG A 87 -1.65 -9.80 6.14
N PHE A 88 -2.11 -8.86 5.31
CA PHE A 88 -2.81 -9.16 4.07
C PHE A 88 -1.91 -9.94 3.10
N LEU A 89 -0.67 -9.49 2.89
CA LEU A 89 0.31 -10.18 2.05
C LEU A 89 0.55 -11.62 2.52
N VAL A 90 0.76 -11.81 3.83
CA VAL A 90 0.98 -13.14 4.42
C VAL A 90 -0.26 -14.03 4.30
N LYS A 91 -1.43 -13.51 4.68
CA LYS A 91 -2.70 -14.27 4.68
C LYS A 91 -3.10 -14.76 3.29
N HIS A 92 -2.80 -13.97 2.26
CA HIS A 92 -3.14 -14.27 0.87
C HIS A 92 -1.99 -14.88 0.09
N GLU A 93 -0.89 -15.27 0.76
CA GLU A 93 0.30 -15.90 0.16
C GLU A 93 0.86 -15.10 -1.03
N ILE A 94 0.78 -13.77 -0.94
CA ILE A 94 1.21 -12.86 -2.01
C ILE A 94 2.73 -12.76 -1.97
N ARG A 95 3.39 -13.07 -3.09
CA ARG A 95 4.84 -13.00 -3.17
C ARG A 95 5.32 -11.55 -3.24
N ILE A 96 6.26 -11.19 -2.38
CA ILE A 96 6.93 -9.88 -2.43
C ILE A 96 8.16 -9.99 -3.33
N ILE A 97 8.28 -9.08 -4.30
CA ILE A 97 9.48 -8.89 -5.11
C ILE A 97 10.08 -7.55 -4.72
N TYR A 98 11.24 -7.57 -4.09
CA TYR A 98 11.95 -6.35 -3.76
C TYR A 98 12.64 -5.81 -5.00
N ASP A 99 12.38 -4.54 -5.32
CA ASP A 99 13.19 -3.83 -6.30
C ASP A 99 14.57 -3.62 -5.68
N VAL A 100 15.59 -4.11 -6.37
CA VAL A 100 16.98 -3.81 -6.02
C VAL A 100 17.14 -2.32 -6.29
N ALA A 101 17.29 -1.51 -5.24
CA ALA A 101 17.68 -0.12 -5.41
C ALA A 101 18.94 -0.11 -6.28
N PRO A 102 19.01 0.69 -7.36
CA PRO A 102 20.28 0.90 -8.04
C PRO A 102 21.22 1.45 -6.96
N ASP A 103 22.30 0.71 -6.69
CA ASP A 103 23.26 1.00 -5.64
C ASP A 103 23.49 2.51 -5.54
N ALA A 104 23.10 3.08 -4.41
CA ALA A 104 23.46 4.45 -4.08
C ALA A 104 24.98 4.50 -3.99
N ASP A 105 25.57 5.11 -5.01
CA ASP A 105 26.97 5.52 -5.12
C ASP A 105 28.02 4.53 -4.61
N VAL A 106 28.69 3.90 -5.57
CA VAL A 106 30.12 3.60 -5.46
C VAL A 106 30.81 4.89 -5.01
N LEU A 107 31.08 5.02 -3.71
CA LEU A 107 32.04 5.97 -3.17
C LEU A 107 33.44 5.48 -3.56
N THR A 108 33.82 5.73 -4.82
CA THR A 108 35.22 5.88 -5.18
C THR A 108 35.66 7.27 -4.74
N GLU A 109 36.40 7.34 -3.63
CA GLU A 109 37.69 8.06 -3.50
C GLU A 109 38.56 7.35 -2.46
#